data_AF-A0A9D2PMW3-F1
#
_entry.id   AF-A0A9D2PMW3-F1
#
_cell.length_a   1.000
_cell.length_b   1.000
_cell.length_c   1.000
_cell.angle_alpha   90.00
_cell.angle_beta   90.00
_cell.angle_gamma   90.00
#
_symmetry.space_group_name_H-M   'P 1'
#
loop_
_entity.id
_entity.type
_entity.pdbx_description
1 polymer ?
#
loop_
_entity_poly.entity_id
_entity_poly.type
_entity_poly.pdbx_seq_one_letter_code
_entity_poly.pdbx_strand_id
1 'polypeptide(L)'
;MKPVLLVDFGSTNTKVTAVDVENCCILGTAAAYTTVETDINEGLHNALKILEKTTGRLEFEERYACSSAAGGLKMISIGLVPELTAQASREASLGAGAKVWKTYSFNLTKGDMKEIEAYHPDIILLTGGTDGGNAECILYNARMLSELSYDCPIVLAGNRCAADECAEILGDRSVFICENVMPRLGELNIEPTQKQIREIFLKRIVQGKGLSEASDLVSGIIMPTPSAMLTAMELLSDGWEDSQGIGELVGVDLGGATTDVYSIAEGNPANMATVMKGIQEPYAKRSVEGDIGMRYSVEGILEAAGDRKLAKLSGLNRQKIPELVQFLAEHTDYIPDCEEMEKLDFALACAAVETAVARHAGTLEQVYTPCGLTFLQSGKDLRRVKNVVVTGGALIHAKHTEEIAAHALFDESTPGSLRPENARILIDRKYILAAMGLLSQHYPQAALEIMKKEIAYYGHKE
;
A
#
# COMPACT_ATOMS: atom_id res chain seq x y z
N MET A 1 -7.32 33.29 4.43
CA MET A 1 -7.68 31.90 4.12
C MET A 1 -7.19 31.63 2.73
N LYS A 2 -6.42 30.55 2.55
CA LYS A 2 -5.95 30.07 1.26
C LYS A 2 -6.53 28.66 1.01
N PRO A 3 -7.67 28.55 0.29
CA PRO A 3 -8.32 27.26 0.05
C PRO A 3 -7.57 26.42 -0.99
N VAL A 4 -7.20 25.20 -0.62
CA VAL A 4 -6.61 24.20 -1.51
C VAL A 4 -7.56 23.00 -1.61
N LEU A 5 -7.79 22.51 -2.82
CA LEU A 5 -8.57 21.31 -3.07
C LEU A 5 -7.66 20.11 -3.29
N LEU A 6 -7.93 19.03 -2.58
CA LEU A 6 -7.20 17.77 -2.65
C LEU A 6 -8.17 16.70 -3.15
N VAL A 7 -7.79 15.98 -4.20
CA VAL A 7 -8.66 15.00 -4.87
C VAL A 7 -7.99 13.62 -4.84
N ASP A 8 -8.68 12.63 -4.29
CA ASP A 8 -8.31 11.22 -4.39
C ASP A 8 -9.28 10.51 -5.33
N PHE A 9 -8.83 10.20 -6.54
CA PHE A 9 -9.56 9.35 -7.48
C PHE A 9 -9.42 7.87 -7.08
N GLY A 10 -10.22 7.45 -6.12
CA GLY A 10 -10.28 6.07 -5.65
C GLY A 10 -10.94 5.12 -6.67
N SER A 11 -10.65 3.81 -6.56
CA SER A 11 -11.29 2.78 -7.40
C SER A 11 -12.82 2.72 -7.25
N THR A 12 -13.35 3.08 -6.09
CA THR A 12 -14.80 3.07 -5.80
C THR A 12 -15.37 4.48 -5.65
N ASN A 13 -14.67 5.35 -4.91
CA ASN A 13 -15.14 6.70 -4.61
C ASN A 13 -14.06 7.74 -4.90
N THR A 14 -14.47 8.81 -5.58
CA THR A 14 -13.70 10.04 -5.73
C THR A 14 -13.94 10.88 -4.50
N LYS A 15 -12.87 11.16 -3.75
CA LYS A 15 -12.92 11.89 -2.49
C LYS A 15 -12.29 13.25 -2.69
N VAL A 16 -12.93 14.28 -2.15
CA VAL A 16 -12.44 15.66 -2.20
C VAL A 16 -12.32 16.20 -0.79
N THR A 17 -11.20 16.86 -0.51
CA THR A 17 -10.94 17.54 0.76
C THR A 17 -10.54 18.97 0.46
N ALA A 18 -11.31 19.93 0.97
CA ALA A 18 -10.95 21.33 0.97
C ALA A 18 -10.27 21.69 2.29
N VAL A 19 -9.11 22.35 2.19
CA VAL A 19 -8.33 22.79 3.34
C VAL A 19 -7.99 24.27 3.24
N ASP A 20 -7.85 24.92 4.38
CA ASP A 20 -7.21 26.22 4.49
C ASP A 20 -5.78 26.03 5.02
N VAL A 21 -4.79 26.29 4.17
CA VAL A 21 -3.38 26.10 4.53
C VAL A 21 -2.85 27.18 5.47
N GLU A 22 -3.47 28.36 5.50
CA GLU A 22 -3.05 29.43 6.43
C GLU A 22 -3.48 29.13 7.86
N ASN A 23 -4.71 28.64 8.03
CA ASN A 23 -5.27 28.28 9.34
C ASN A 23 -5.04 26.81 9.73
N CYS A 24 -4.44 26.01 8.84
CA CYS A 24 -4.18 24.58 9.03
C CYS A 24 -5.43 23.84 9.49
N CYS A 25 -6.52 23.94 8.73
CA CYS A 25 -7.80 23.32 9.05
C CYS A 25 -8.51 22.77 7.81
N ILE A 26 -9.39 21.79 8.04
CA ILE A 26 -10.28 21.25 7.00
C ILE A 26 -11.51 22.14 6.91
N LEU A 27 -11.79 22.63 5.70
CA LEU A 27 -13.02 23.35 5.40
C LEU A 27 -14.17 22.38 5.17
N GLY A 28 -13.91 21.26 4.48
CA GLY A 28 -14.87 20.19 4.32
C GLY A 28 -14.31 18.99 3.57
N THR A 29 -14.98 17.84 3.73
CA THR A 29 -14.73 16.64 2.94
C THR A 29 -16.02 16.17 2.27
N ALA A 30 -15.90 15.55 1.11
CA ALA A 30 -17.00 14.90 0.43
C ALA A 30 -16.49 13.72 -0.41
N ALA A 31 -17.40 12.80 -0.73
CA ALA A 31 -17.12 11.70 -1.62
C ALA A 31 -18.32 11.45 -2.54
N ALA A 32 -18.02 10.99 -3.76
CA ALA A 32 -19.00 10.49 -4.71
C ALA A 32 -18.45 9.26 -5.42
N TYR A 33 -19.32 8.46 -6.03
CA TYR A 33 -18.92 7.28 -6.79
C TYR A 33 -17.97 7.67 -7.93
N THR A 34 -16.90 6.92 -8.12
CA THR A 34 -15.93 7.17 -9.21
C THR A 34 -16.49 6.64 -10.53
N THR A 35 -16.54 7.51 -11.52
CA THR A 35 -17.08 7.23 -12.86
C THR A 35 -15.97 6.88 -13.86
N VAL A 36 -15.10 5.92 -13.50
CA VAL A 36 -13.92 5.54 -14.31
C VAL A 36 -14.30 4.97 -15.67
N GLU A 37 -15.43 4.26 -15.75
CA GLU A 37 -15.89 3.58 -16.96
C GLU A 37 -16.55 4.53 -17.97
N THR A 38 -16.98 5.72 -17.52
CA THR A 38 -17.61 6.75 -18.35
C THR A 38 -16.71 7.97 -18.49
N ASP A 39 -16.75 8.88 -17.51
CA ASP A 39 -15.91 10.08 -17.42
C ASP A 39 -15.67 10.41 -15.95
N ILE A 40 -14.41 10.34 -15.53
CA ILE A 40 -13.96 10.60 -14.16
C ILE A 40 -14.30 12.02 -13.66
N ASN A 41 -14.49 12.97 -14.57
CA ASN A 41 -14.90 14.32 -14.25
C ASN A 41 -16.31 14.37 -13.66
N GLU A 42 -17.22 13.46 -14.06
CA GLU A 42 -18.58 13.39 -13.50
C GLU A 42 -18.54 13.08 -11.99
N GLY A 43 -17.74 12.08 -11.59
CA GLY A 43 -17.51 11.72 -10.20
C GLY A 43 -16.91 12.87 -9.38
N LEU A 44 -15.90 13.55 -9.93
CA LEU A 44 -15.33 14.76 -9.32
C LEU A 44 -16.38 15.87 -9.16
N HIS A 45 -17.15 16.16 -10.20
CA HIS A 45 -18.15 17.21 -10.18
C HIS A 45 -19.27 16.93 -9.17
N ASN A 46 -19.66 15.66 -9.03
CA ASN A 46 -20.62 15.21 -8.02
C ASN A 46 -20.06 15.39 -6.61
N ALA A 47 -18.79 15.00 -6.38
CA ALA A 47 -18.13 15.18 -5.09
C ALA A 47 -18.01 16.68 -4.72
N LEU A 48 -17.67 17.54 -5.69
CA LEU A 48 -17.61 18.99 -5.50
C LEU A 48 -18.98 19.61 -5.17
N LYS A 49 -20.05 19.17 -5.84
CA LYS A 49 -21.43 19.60 -5.52
C LYS A 49 -21.83 19.21 -4.09
N ILE A 50 -21.36 18.07 -3.59
CA ILE A 50 -21.62 17.66 -2.20
C ILE A 50 -20.80 18.53 -1.24
N LEU A 51 -19.52 18.77 -1.56
CA LEU A 51 -18.63 19.61 -0.77
C LEU A 51 -19.15 21.06 -0.64
N GLU A 52 -19.67 21.63 -1.73
CA GLU A 52 -20.22 22.99 -1.78
C GLU A 52 -21.44 23.15 -0.85
N LYS A 53 -22.22 22.08 -0.62
CA LYS A 53 -23.34 22.13 0.35
C LYS A 53 -22.85 22.36 1.79
N THR A 54 -21.66 21.87 2.12
CA THR A 54 -21.07 21.97 3.46
C THR A 54 -20.24 23.25 3.60
N THR A 55 -19.47 23.60 2.57
CA THR A 55 -18.48 24.68 2.61
C THR A 55 -18.99 26.01 2.06
N GLY A 56 -20.11 26.01 1.34
CA GLY A 56 -20.45 27.08 0.42
C GLY A 56 -19.55 27.07 -0.81
N ARG A 57 -19.72 28.05 -1.70
CA ARG A 57 -18.87 28.18 -2.88
C ARG A 57 -17.48 28.67 -2.48
N LEU A 58 -16.47 27.85 -2.75
CA LEU A 58 -15.06 28.18 -2.53
C LEU A 58 -14.36 28.41 -3.88
N GLU A 59 -13.54 29.46 -3.94
CA GLU A 59 -12.54 29.62 -4.99
C GLU A 59 -11.22 29.02 -4.50
N PHE A 60 -10.81 27.93 -5.14
CA PHE A 60 -9.57 27.22 -4.80
C PHE A 60 -8.40 27.86 -5.54
N GLU A 61 -7.35 28.22 -4.81
CA GLU A 61 -6.11 28.74 -5.40
C GLU A 61 -5.32 27.63 -6.10
N GLU A 62 -5.31 26.44 -5.51
CA GLU A 62 -4.55 25.29 -5.98
C GLU A 62 -5.39 24.01 -5.86
N ARG A 63 -5.11 23.05 -6.76
CA ARG A 63 -5.84 21.79 -6.83
C ARG A 63 -4.88 20.64 -7.11
N TYR A 64 -4.85 19.66 -6.22
CA TYR A 64 -3.92 18.55 -6.30
C TYR A 64 -4.66 17.22 -6.36
N ALA A 65 -4.16 16.27 -7.13
CA ALA A 65 -4.80 14.96 -7.27
C ALA A 65 -3.85 13.78 -7.09
N CYS A 66 -4.35 12.72 -6.48
CA CYS A 66 -3.81 11.36 -6.55
C CYS A 66 -4.84 10.42 -7.16
N SER A 67 -4.40 9.26 -7.64
CA SER A 67 -5.28 8.30 -8.28
C SER A 67 -4.89 6.85 -8.00
N SER A 68 -5.91 6.03 -7.74
CA SER A 68 -5.86 4.56 -7.74
C SER A 68 -6.90 3.94 -8.69
N ALA A 69 -7.85 4.76 -9.19
CA ALA A 69 -8.89 4.43 -10.16
C ALA A 69 -8.41 3.76 -11.45
N ALA A 70 -7.10 3.83 -11.75
CA ALA A 70 -6.53 3.09 -12.87
C ALA A 70 -6.55 1.56 -12.71
N GLY A 71 -6.85 1.03 -11.50
CA GLY A 71 -6.97 -0.40 -11.24
C GLY A 71 -5.75 -1.03 -10.56
N GLY A 72 -4.85 -0.21 -10.02
CA GLY A 72 -3.54 -0.63 -9.50
C GLY A 72 -2.63 -1.13 -10.64
N LEU A 73 -1.40 -0.62 -10.72
CA LEU A 73 -0.52 -1.00 -11.82
C LEU A 73 -0.15 -2.49 -11.69
N LYS A 74 -0.55 -3.30 -12.68
CA LYS A 74 -0.29 -4.74 -12.70
C LYS A 74 1.20 -4.98 -12.93
N MET A 75 1.89 -5.49 -11.93
CA MET A 75 3.35 -5.57 -12.00
C MET A 75 3.86 -6.99 -11.76
N ILE A 76 4.93 -7.33 -12.48
CA ILE A 76 5.73 -8.53 -12.23
C ILE A 76 7.12 -8.10 -11.82
N SER A 77 7.67 -8.78 -10.82
CA SER A 77 9.01 -8.57 -10.30
C SER A 77 9.84 -9.81 -10.56
N ILE A 78 11.08 -9.64 -11.03
CA ILE A 78 11.99 -10.74 -11.37
C ILE A 78 13.33 -10.45 -10.72
N GLY A 79 13.88 -11.43 -10.00
CA GLY A 79 15.22 -11.33 -9.41
C GLY A 79 16.01 -12.63 -9.50
N LEU A 80 17.23 -12.62 -8.98
CA LEU A 80 18.13 -13.78 -9.01
C LEU A 80 17.73 -14.86 -8.00
N VAL A 81 17.57 -14.51 -6.72
CA VAL A 81 17.28 -15.46 -5.62
C VAL A 81 16.10 -14.93 -4.78
N PRO A 82 15.19 -15.81 -4.29
CA PRO A 82 13.99 -15.39 -3.55
C PRO A 82 14.29 -14.46 -2.36
N GLU A 83 15.22 -14.83 -1.48
CA GLU A 83 15.51 -14.12 -0.22
C GLU A 83 16.47 -12.90 -0.39
N LEU A 84 16.79 -12.51 -1.63
CA LEU A 84 17.74 -11.42 -1.92
C LEU A 84 17.16 -10.43 -2.93
N THR A 85 17.69 -10.40 -4.16
CA THR A 85 17.29 -9.43 -5.19
C THR A 85 15.82 -9.53 -5.58
N ALA A 86 15.21 -10.73 -5.50
CA ALA A 86 13.79 -10.89 -5.80
C ALA A 86 12.92 -10.22 -4.71
N GLN A 87 13.30 -10.37 -3.44
CA GLN A 87 12.67 -9.64 -2.34
C GLN A 87 12.89 -8.13 -2.49
N ALA A 88 14.11 -7.67 -2.77
CA ALA A 88 14.40 -6.24 -3.00
C ALA A 88 13.57 -5.65 -4.15
N SER A 89 13.41 -6.39 -5.25
CA SER A 89 12.58 -6.02 -6.39
C SER A 89 11.10 -5.91 -6.01
N ARG A 90 10.58 -6.85 -5.20
CA ARG A 90 9.21 -6.79 -4.68
C ARG A 90 9.00 -5.58 -3.78
N GLU A 91 9.90 -5.30 -2.84
CA GLU A 91 9.81 -4.14 -1.96
C GLU A 91 9.87 -2.81 -2.72
N ALA A 92 10.76 -2.71 -3.73
CA ALA A 92 10.80 -1.54 -4.62
C ALA A 92 9.47 -1.34 -5.36
N SER A 93 8.86 -2.43 -5.84
CA SER A 93 7.57 -2.37 -6.55
C SER A 93 6.42 -1.93 -5.64
N LEU A 94 6.34 -2.48 -4.42
CA LEU A 94 5.28 -2.17 -3.47
C LEU A 94 5.35 -0.73 -2.95
N GLY A 95 6.56 -0.23 -2.65
CA GLY A 95 6.77 1.17 -2.25
C GLY A 95 6.53 2.18 -3.37
N ALA A 96 6.53 1.75 -4.64
CA ALA A 96 6.13 2.57 -5.77
C ALA A 96 4.60 2.72 -5.93
N GLY A 97 3.79 2.02 -5.12
CA GLY A 97 2.34 2.00 -5.24
C GLY A 97 1.80 0.91 -6.17
N ALA A 98 2.65 0.01 -6.69
CA ALA A 98 2.23 -1.03 -7.65
C ALA A 98 1.50 -2.20 -6.97
N LYS A 99 0.74 -2.96 -7.76
CA LYS A 99 0.14 -4.24 -7.38
C LYS A 99 0.98 -5.37 -7.98
N VAL A 100 1.89 -5.92 -7.16
CA VAL A 100 2.74 -7.05 -7.58
C VAL A 100 1.92 -8.32 -7.57
N TRP A 101 1.69 -8.92 -8.74
CA TRP A 101 0.97 -10.19 -8.85
C TRP A 101 1.85 -11.38 -8.48
N LYS A 102 3.05 -11.43 -9.04
CA LYS A 102 4.00 -12.51 -8.81
C LYS A 102 5.43 -12.02 -8.87
N THR A 103 6.27 -12.68 -8.08
CA THR A 103 7.72 -12.48 -8.07
C THR A 103 8.37 -13.76 -8.56
N TYR A 104 9.15 -13.67 -9.63
CA TYR A 104 9.93 -14.80 -10.16
C TYR A 104 11.37 -14.71 -9.64
N SER A 105 12.00 -15.86 -9.51
CA SER A 105 13.41 -15.98 -9.14
C SER A 105 14.11 -16.94 -10.08
N PHE A 106 15.43 -16.77 -10.22
CA PHE A 106 16.26 -17.53 -11.14
C PHE A 106 15.84 -17.31 -12.61
N ASN A 107 16.20 -18.25 -13.47
CA ASN A 107 15.88 -18.22 -14.88
C ASN A 107 14.38 -18.48 -15.11
N LEU A 108 13.73 -17.58 -15.85
CA LEU A 108 12.34 -17.74 -16.27
C LEU A 108 12.19 -19.01 -17.12
N THR A 109 11.18 -19.81 -16.79
CA THR A 109 10.81 -20.98 -17.58
C THR A 109 9.84 -20.59 -18.69
N LYS A 110 9.62 -21.51 -19.65
CA LYS A 110 8.54 -21.37 -20.64
C LYS A 110 7.14 -21.35 -20.01
N GLY A 111 7.00 -21.94 -18.82
CA GLY A 111 5.75 -21.86 -18.04
C GLY A 111 5.53 -20.44 -17.53
N ASP A 112 6.56 -19.84 -16.93
CA ASP A 112 6.53 -18.47 -16.43
C ASP A 112 6.23 -17.47 -17.56
N MET A 113 6.82 -17.64 -18.74
CA MET A 113 6.50 -16.78 -19.89
C MET A 113 5.03 -16.86 -20.31
N LYS A 114 4.42 -18.05 -20.30
CA LYS A 114 2.98 -18.20 -20.60
C LYS A 114 2.11 -17.52 -19.56
N GLU A 115 2.49 -17.58 -18.28
CA GLU A 115 1.81 -16.88 -17.21
C GLU A 115 1.92 -15.37 -17.37
N ILE A 116 3.11 -14.84 -17.67
CA ILE A 116 3.36 -13.42 -17.93
C ILE A 116 2.51 -12.93 -19.11
N GLU A 117 2.47 -13.69 -20.21
CA GLU A 117 1.63 -13.39 -21.39
C GLU A 117 0.14 -13.34 -21.05
N ALA A 118 -0.35 -14.35 -20.30
CA ALA A 118 -1.76 -14.41 -19.93
C ALA A 118 -2.17 -13.32 -18.94
N TYR A 119 -1.28 -12.95 -18.01
CA TYR A 119 -1.54 -11.91 -17.02
C TYR A 119 -1.51 -10.50 -17.64
N HIS A 120 -0.68 -10.32 -18.68
CA HIS A 120 -0.51 -9.07 -19.41
C HIS A 120 -0.16 -7.89 -18.48
N PRO A 121 0.98 -7.94 -17.75
CA PRO A 121 1.44 -6.87 -16.86
C PRO A 121 1.59 -5.52 -17.56
N ASP A 122 1.42 -4.47 -16.75
CA ASP A 122 1.65 -3.09 -17.15
C ASP A 122 3.13 -2.70 -17.10
N ILE A 123 3.88 -3.24 -16.14
CA ILE A 123 5.33 -3.05 -15.99
C ILE A 123 5.96 -4.37 -15.53
N ILE A 124 7.16 -4.64 -16.02
CA ILE A 124 8.04 -5.70 -15.52
C ILE A 124 9.27 -5.05 -14.91
N LEU A 125 9.57 -5.35 -13.64
CA LEU A 125 10.84 -4.98 -13.01
C LEU A 125 11.79 -6.16 -13.09
N LEU A 126 12.81 -6.03 -13.94
CA LEU A 126 13.86 -7.00 -14.11
C LEU A 126 15.09 -6.58 -13.29
N THR A 127 15.40 -7.40 -12.29
CA THR A 127 16.57 -7.25 -11.42
C THR A 127 17.42 -8.51 -11.46
N GLY A 128 18.49 -8.54 -10.68
CA GLY A 128 19.31 -9.73 -10.50
C GLY A 128 20.79 -9.38 -10.38
N GLY A 129 21.50 -10.11 -9.53
CA GLY A 129 22.90 -9.85 -9.22
C GLY A 129 23.13 -8.53 -8.46
N THR A 130 24.19 -8.51 -7.66
CA THR A 130 24.78 -7.26 -7.18
C THR A 130 25.60 -6.62 -8.31
N ASP A 131 26.07 -5.40 -8.12
CA ASP A 131 26.95 -4.76 -9.11
C ASP A 131 28.29 -5.50 -9.20
N GLY A 132 28.64 -5.94 -10.41
CA GLY A 132 29.80 -6.81 -10.66
C GLY A 132 29.59 -8.28 -10.24
N GLY A 133 28.37 -8.65 -9.83
CA GLY A 133 27.99 -10.01 -9.47
C GLY A 133 27.53 -10.85 -10.67
N ASN A 134 26.58 -11.76 -10.44
CA ASN A 134 26.03 -12.61 -11.50
C ASN A 134 25.34 -11.76 -12.59
N ALA A 135 25.76 -11.93 -13.84
CA ALA A 135 25.13 -11.32 -15.02
C ALA A 135 24.31 -12.34 -15.83
N GLU A 136 24.60 -13.63 -15.71
CA GLU A 136 24.02 -14.67 -16.56
C GLU A 136 22.49 -14.76 -16.47
N CYS A 137 21.94 -14.67 -15.26
CA CYS A 137 20.51 -14.81 -15.03
C CYS A 137 19.72 -13.61 -15.58
N ILE A 138 20.19 -12.38 -15.33
CA ILE A 138 19.50 -11.18 -15.82
C ILE A 138 19.54 -11.11 -17.35
N LEU A 139 20.66 -11.49 -17.98
CA LEU A 139 20.78 -11.58 -19.43
C LEU A 139 19.89 -12.68 -20.03
N TYR A 140 19.80 -13.83 -19.36
CA TYR A 140 18.90 -14.91 -19.77
C TYR A 140 17.43 -14.46 -19.73
N ASN A 141 17.03 -13.82 -18.63
CA ASN A 141 15.67 -13.33 -18.44
C ASN A 141 15.36 -12.19 -19.42
N ALA A 142 16.30 -11.29 -19.71
CA ALA A 142 16.16 -10.27 -20.75
C ALA A 142 15.88 -10.89 -22.13
N ARG A 143 16.57 -11.98 -22.50
CA ARG A 143 16.30 -12.72 -23.74
C ARG A 143 14.89 -13.31 -23.76
N MET A 144 14.46 -13.94 -22.67
CA MET A 144 13.09 -14.49 -22.59
C MET A 144 12.04 -13.39 -22.73
N LEU A 145 12.22 -12.26 -22.04
CA LEU A 145 11.29 -11.12 -22.12
C LEU A 145 11.30 -10.42 -23.48
N SER A 146 12.41 -10.53 -24.24
CA SER A 146 12.49 -10.02 -25.61
C SER A 146 11.46 -10.70 -26.55
N GLU A 147 11.00 -11.91 -26.20
CA GLU A 147 10.05 -12.71 -26.99
C GLU A 147 8.57 -12.41 -26.67
N LEU A 148 8.27 -11.50 -25.73
CA LEU A 148 6.87 -11.18 -25.38
C LEU A 148 6.06 -10.69 -26.60
N SER A 149 4.79 -11.07 -26.68
CA SER A 149 3.93 -10.76 -27.82
C SER A 149 3.49 -9.28 -27.92
N TYR A 150 3.72 -8.49 -26.87
CA TYR A 150 3.36 -7.07 -26.75
C TYR A 150 4.49 -6.26 -26.13
N ASP A 151 4.44 -4.93 -26.29
CA ASP A 151 5.39 -4.01 -25.64
C ASP A 151 4.97 -3.75 -24.19
N CYS A 152 5.64 -4.42 -23.27
CA CYS A 152 5.57 -4.15 -21.85
C CYS A 152 6.79 -3.33 -21.42
N PRO A 153 6.63 -2.15 -20.78
CA PRO A 153 7.71 -1.41 -20.16
C PRO A 153 8.51 -2.27 -19.19
N ILE A 154 9.82 -2.33 -19.40
CA ILE A 154 10.76 -3.06 -18.54
C ILE A 154 11.64 -2.06 -17.80
N VAL A 155 11.57 -2.08 -16.47
CA VAL A 155 12.51 -1.36 -15.62
C VAL A 155 13.68 -2.30 -15.30
N LEU A 156 14.89 -1.92 -15.72
CA LEU A 156 16.13 -2.63 -15.42
C LEU A 156 16.78 -2.02 -14.18
N ALA A 157 16.82 -2.78 -13.10
CA ALA A 157 17.41 -2.34 -11.83
C ALA A 157 18.22 -3.45 -11.16
N GLY A 158 19.01 -4.17 -11.95
CA GLY A 158 19.92 -5.22 -11.50
C GLY A 158 21.38 -4.88 -11.76
N ASN A 159 22.22 -5.91 -11.87
CA ASN A 159 23.66 -5.79 -12.05
C ASN A 159 24.05 -4.74 -13.12
N ARG A 160 24.65 -3.63 -12.67
CA ARG A 160 25.04 -2.52 -13.54
C ARG A 160 25.93 -2.94 -14.71
N CYS A 161 26.77 -3.97 -14.53
CA CYS A 161 27.67 -4.45 -15.58
C CYS A 161 26.94 -5.16 -16.73
N ALA A 162 25.68 -5.57 -16.53
CA ALA A 162 24.86 -6.25 -17.54
C ALA A 162 23.75 -5.36 -18.10
N ALA A 163 23.60 -4.12 -17.60
CA ALA A 163 22.47 -3.25 -17.93
C ALA A 163 22.42 -2.87 -19.41
N ASP A 164 23.56 -2.46 -19.97
CA ASP A 164 23.67 -2.07 -21.39
C ASP A 164 23.37 -3.27 -22.31
N GLU A 165 23.97 -4.44 -22.03
CA GLU A 165 23.72 -5.67 -22.80
C GLU A 165 22.26 -6.14 -22.67
N CYS A 166 21.64 -6.01 -21.50
CA CYS A 166 20.20 -6.28 -21.34
C CYS A 166 19.35 -5.36 -22.21
N ALA A 167 19.66 -4.06 -22.26
CA ALA A 167 18.93 -3.11 -23.09
C ALA A 167 19.10 -3.44 -24.59
N GLU A 168 20.31 -3.81 -25.02
CA GLU A 168 20.58 -4.27 -26.39
C GLU A 168 19.77 -5.54 -26.74
N ILE A 169 19.71 -6.52 -25.84
CA ILE A 169 18.92 -7.75 -26.01
C ILE A 169 17.42 -7.46 -26.13
N LEU A 170 16.92 -6.50 -25.35
CA LEU A 170 15.50 -6.13 -25.34
C LEU A 170 15.09 -5.33 -26.58
N GLY A 171 16.06 -4.77 -27.33
CA GLY A 171 15.84 -4.15 -28.63
C GLY A 171 14.86 -2.98 -28.59
N ASP A 172 13.84 -3.01 -29.45
CA ASP A 172 12.87 -1.92 -29.62
C ASP A 172 11.83 -1.81 -28.49
N ARG A 173 11.98 -2.59 -27.41
CA ARG A 173 11.09 -2.54 -26.26
C ARG A 173 11.25 -1.25 -25.45
N SER A 174 10.19 -0.87 -24.74
CA SER A 174 10.22 0.23 -23.79
C SER A 174 11.08 -0.13 -22.56
N VAL A 175 12.36 0.25 -22.54
CA VAL A 175 13.31 -0.07 -21.45
C VAL A 175 13.71 1.18 -20.65
N PHE A 176 13.72 1.07 -19.33
CA PHE A 176 14.14 2.13 -18.40
C PHE A 176 15.24 1.61 -17.48
N ILE A 177 16.45 2.14 -17.59
CA ILE A 177 17.59 1.72 -16.76
C ILE A 177 17.63 2.57 -15.48
N CYS A 178 17.72 1.90 -14.34
CA CYS A 178 17.83 2.48 -13.01
C CYS A 178 19.08 1.96 -12.29
N GLU A 179 19.41 2.59 -11.17
CA GLU A 179 20.38 2.02 -10.23
C GLU A 179 19.87 0.67 -9.69
N ASN A 180 20.80 -0.23 -9.37
CA ASN A 180 20.50 -1.57 -8.89
C ASN A 180 19.72 -1.50 -7.57
N VAL A 181 18.62 -2.26 -7.42
CA VAL A 181 17.84 -2.33 -6.17
C VAL A 181 18.63 -2.90 -5.00
N MET A 182 19.68 -3.67 -5.30
CA MET A 182 20.61 -4.23 -4.31
C MET A 182 22.05 -4.21 -4.85
N PRO A 183 22.71 -3.04 -4.87
CA PRO A 183 24.05 -2.88 -5.45
C PRO A 183 25.09 -3.78 -4.78
N ARG A 184 24.93 -4.02 -3.48
CA ARG A 184 25.76 -4.93 -2.67
C ARG A 184 24.87 -5.84 -1.81
N LEU A 185 25.40 -7.00 -1.42
CA LEU A 185 24.64 -7.96 -0.63
C LEU A 185 24.16 -7.32 0.69
N GLY A 186 22.84 -7.27 0.87
CA GLY A 186 22.20 -6.69 2.06
C GLY A 186 22.02 -5.17 2.04
N GLU A 187 22.51 -4.46 1.01
CA GLU A 187 22.35 -3.01 0.86
C GLU A 187 21.24 -2.72 -0.14
N LEU A 188 20.12 -2.13 0.32
CA LEU A 188 18.98 -1.77 -0.53
C LEU A 188 19.12 -0.36 -1.11
N ASN A 189 18.81 -0.22 -2.39
CA ASN A 189 18.72 1.06 -3.10
C ASN A 189 17.46 1.11 -3.97
N ILE A 190 16.31 1.23 -3.31
CA ILE A 190 14.99 1.06 -3.95
C ILE A 190 14.38 2.37 -4.48
N GLU A 191 14.82 3.53 -3.97
CA GLU A 191 14.22 4.84 -4.31
C GLU A 191 14.29 5.19 -5.81
N PRO A 192 15.43 4.99 -6.52
CA PRO A 192 15.51 5.32 -7.95
C PRO A 192 14.52 4.48 -8.77
N THR A 193 14.42 3.19 -8.44
CA THR A 193 13.48 2.26 -9.08
C THR A 193 12.04 2.64 -8.79
N GLN A 194 11.72 2.98 -7.53
CA GLN A 194 10.39 3.44 -7.13
C GLN A 194 9.95 4.69 -7.90
N LYS A 195 10.84 5.67 -8.02
CA LYS A 195 10.58 6.89 -8.79
C LYS A 195 10.27 6.58 -10.25
N GLN A 196 11.08 5.73 -10.90
CA GLN A 196 10.86 5.35 -12.30
C GLN A 196 9.52 4.63 -12.51
N ILE A 197 9.16 3.71 -11.62
CA ILE A 197 7.86 3.01 -11.66
C ILE A 197 6.70 4.01 -11.52
N ARG A 198 6.80 4.96 -10.57
CA ARG A 198 5.79 6.03 -10.39
C ARG A 198 5.64 6.89 -11.64
N GLU A 199 6.73 7.26 -12.30
CA GLU A 199 6.69 8.06 -13.53
C GLU A 199 5.99 7.31 -14.68
N ILE A 200 6.32 6.02 -14.89
CA ILE A 200 5.66 5.19 -15.91
C ILE A 200 4.18 5.03 -15.58
N PHE A 201 3.84 4.83 -14.30
CA PHE A 201 2.46 4.72 -13.86
C PHE A 201 1.67 6.00 -14.13
N LEU A 202 2.19 7.16 -13.74
CA LEU A 202 1.54 8.46 -13.97
C LEU A 202 1.30 8.70 -15.46
N LYS A 203 2.30 8.41 -16.30
CA LYS A 203 2.16 8.52 -17.77
C LYS A 203 1.01 7.65 -18.30
N ARG A 204 0.89 6.41 -17.80
CA ARG A 204 -0.18 5.48 -18.21
C ARG A 204 -1.56 5.88 -17.67
N ILE A 205 -1.63 6.33 -16.42
CA ILE A 205 -2.89 6.83 -15.82
C ILE A 205 -3.47 7.94 -16.68
N VAL A 206 -2.65 8.94 -17.04
CA VAL A 206 -3.07 10.11 -17.83
C VAL A 206 -3.54 9.68 -19.23
N GLN A 207 -2.87 8.70 -19.84
CA GLN A 207 -3.19 8.24 -21.20
C GLN A 207 -4.41 7.31 -21.29
N GLY A 208 -4.70 6.52 -20.25
CA GLY A 208 -5.60 5.36 -20.36
C GLY A 208 -7.08 5.59 -20.04
N LYS A 209 -7.45 6.69 -19.35
CA LYS A 209 -8.79 6.78 -18.69
C LYS A 209 -9.46 8.17 -18.71
N GLY A 210 -9.27 8.98 -19.75
CA GLY A 210 -9.90 10.32 -19.85
C GLY A 210 -9.39 11.35 -18.82
N LEU A 211 -8.34 11.02 -18.07
CA LEU A 211 -7.72 11.90 -17.08
C LEU A 211 -6.95 13.07 -17.72
N SER A 212 -6.79 13.09 -19.04
CA SER A 212 -6.21 14.21 -19.77
C SER A 212 -7.03 15.51 -19.66
N GLU A 213 -8.36 15.43 -19.60
CA GLU A 213 -9.22 16.62 -19.38
C GLU A 213 -9.36 16.93 -17.89
N ALA A 214 -9.40 15.89 -17.03
CA ALA A 214 -9.37 16.09 -15.58
C ALA A 214 -8.07 16.76 -15.11
N SER A 215 -6.94 16.49 -15.78
CA SER A 215 -5.66 17.14 -15.54
C SER A 215 -5.63 18.63 -15.89
N ASP A 216 -6.63 19.15 -16.61
CA ASP A 216 -6.78 20.61 -16.81
C ASP A 216 -7.52 21.26 -15.63
N LEU A 217 -8.34 20.48 -14.90
CA LEU A 217 -9.10 20.95 -13.73
C LEU A 217 -8.29 20.87 -12.43
N VAL A 218 -7.22 20.09 -12.42
CA VAL A 218 -6.26 19.98 -11.31
C VAL A 218 -4.91 20.51 -11.75
N SER A 219 -4.12 21.10 -10.86
CA SER A 219 -2.76 21.57 -11.16
C SER A 219 -1.80 20.42 -11.54
N GLY A 220 -2.26 19.17 -11.41
CA GLY A 220 -1.62 17.94 -11.87
C GLY A 220 -2.04 16.72 -11.03
N ILE A 221 -1.93 15.51 -11.61
CA ILE A 221 -1.91 14.28 -10.81
C ILE A 221 -0.48 14.10 -10.32
N ILE A 222 -0.28 14.19 -9.01
CA ILE A 222 1.07 14.22 -8.42
C ILE A 222 1.59 12.81 -8.17
N MET A 223 0.72 11.87 -7.78
CA MET A 223 1.17 10.54 -7.34
C MET A 223 0.03 9.51 -7.25
N PRO A 224 0.35 8.20 -7.18
CA PRO A 224 -0.58 7.17 -6.72
C PRO A 224 -1.21 7.49 -5.37
N THR A 225 -2.48 7.10 -5.15
CA THR A 225 -3.11 7.17 -3.82
C THR A 225 -2.27 6.47 -2.73
N PRO A 226 -1.73 5.25 -2.95
CA PRO A 226 -0.90 4.60 -1.92
C PRO A 226 0.42 5.31 -1.64
N SER A 227 0.99 6.02 -2.63
CA SER A 227 2.18 6.84 -2.41
C SER A 227 1.85 8.08 -1.57
N ALA A 228 0.71 8.73 -1.83
CA ALA A 228 0.25 9.83 -0.99
C ALA A 228 0.02 9.37 0.45
N MET A 229 -0.60 8.20 0.64
CA MET A 229 -0.76 7.59 1.97
C MET A 229 0.58 7.37 2.67
N LEU A 230 1.57 6.78 1.99
CA LEU A 230 2.90 6.55 2.56
C LEU A 230 3.57 7.87 2.97
N THR A 231 3.54 8.89 2.11
CA THR A 231 4.09 10.21 2.41
C THR A 231 3.40 10.89 3.59
N ALA A 232 2.07 10.76 3.72
CA ALA A 232 1.35 11.27 4.86
C ALA A 232 1.79 10.60 6.17
N MET A 233 2.00 9.28 6.13
CA MET A 233 2.46 8.49 7.26
C MET A 233 3.89 8.85 7.67
N GLU A 234 4.80 8.99 6.71
CA GLU A 234 6.18 9.46 6.95
C GLU A 234 6.16 10.82 7.64
N LEU A 235 5.44 11.80 7.07
CA LEU A 235 5.31 13.13 7.64
C LEU A 235 4.71 13.12 9.05
N LEU A 236 3.66 12.34 9.27
CA LEU A 236 3.02 12.23 10.59
C LEU A 236 3.97 11.60 11.63
N SER A 237 4.79 10.64 11.21
CA SER A 237 5.75 9.93 12.07
C SER A 237 6.95 10.80 12.43
N ASP A 238 7.59 11.39 11.40
CA ASP A 238 8.86 12.11 11.51
C ASP A 238 8.66 13.56 11.97
N GLY A 239 7.58 14.18 11.51
CA GLY A 239 7.33 15.61 11.67
C GLY A 239 7.92 16.44 10.53
N TRP A 240 8.00 17.75 10.73
CA TRP A 240 8.51 18.70 9.75
C TRP A 240 9.22 19.87 10.45
N GLU A 241 10.47 20.15 10.06
CA GLU A 241 11.30 21.20 10.67
C GLU A 241 11.29 21.12 12.21
N ASP A 242 10.79 22.16 12.89
CA ASP A 242 10.71 22.23 14.35
C ASP A 242 9.47 21.50 14.93
N SER A 243 8.55 21.05 14.08
CA SER A 243 7.33 20.36 14.49
C SER A 243 7.52 18.86 14.58
N GLN A 244 7.62 18.33 15.80
CA GLN A 244 7.79 16.89 16.03
C GLN A 244 6.62 16.07 15.48
N GLY A 245 6.90 14.92 14.87
CA GLY A 245 5.88 13.93 14.54
C GLY A 245 5.38 13.15 15.77
N ILE A 246 4.58 12.13 15.54
CA ILE A 246 4.01 11.27 16.61
C ILE A 246 4.89 10.07 16.95
N GLY A 247 6.05 9.95 16.29
CA GLY A 247 6.95 8.80 16.36
C GLY A 247 6.51 7.65 15.46
N GLU A 248 7.20 6.52 15.57
CA GLU A 248 6.95 5.33 14.75
C GLU A 248 5.48 4.92 14.78
N LEU A 249 4.98 4.48 13.63
CA LEU A 249 3.57 4.12 13.44
C LEU A 249 3.36 2.98 12.44
N VAL A 250 2.22 2.30 12.58
CA VAL A 250 1.67 1.38 11.59
C VAL A 250 0.37 1.96 11.06
N GLY A 251 0.21 2.02 9.74
CA GLY A 251 -1.03 2.42 9.06
C GLY A 251 -1.76 1.20 8.50
N VAL A 252 -3.09 1.12 8.64
CA VAL A 252 -3.93 0.07 8.02
C VAL A 252 -5.07 0.73 7.25
N ASP A 253 -5.16 0.46 5.95
CA ASP A 253 -6.28 0.87 5.09
C ASP A 253 -7.02 -0.37 4.60
N LEU A 254 -8.15 -0.66 5.24
CA LEU A 254 -8.99 -1.80 4.92
C LEU A 254 -10.06 -1.40 3.88
N GLY A 255 -9.84 -1.84 2.65
CA GLY A 255 -10.74 -1.63 1.52
C GLY A 255 -11.66 -2.82 1.23
N GLY A 256 -12.51 -2.65 0.21
CA GLY A 256 -13.36 -3.73 -0.29
C GLY A 256 -12.60 -4.79 -1.09
N ALA A 257 -11.49 -4.42 -1.75
CA ALA A 257 -10.70 -5.32 -2.57
C ALA A 257 -9.34 -5.67 -1.98
N THR A 258 -8.71 -4.73 -1.29
CA THR A 258 -7.36 -4.91 -0.75
C THR A 258 -7.26 -4.37 0.66
N THR A 259 -6.28 -4.86 1.40
CA THR A 259 -5.86 -4.29 2.68
C THR A 259 -4.42 -3.82 2.53
N ASP A 260 -4.23 -2.50 2.59
CA ASP A 260 -2.90 -1.89 2.52
C ASP A 260 -2.38 -1.68 3.94
N VAL A 261 -1.13 -2.08 4.19
CA VAL A 261 -0.47 -1.88 5.48
C VAL A 261 0.82 -1.10 5.28
N TYR A 262 1.01 -0.08 6.11
CA TYR A 262 2.13 0.83 6.10
C TYR A 262 2.87 0.73 7.42
N SER A 263 4.19 0.85 7.43
CA SER A 263 4.94 1.06 8.66
C SER A 263 6.08 2.05 8.46
N ILE A 264 6.13 3.02 9.37
CA ILE A 264 7.23 3.97 9.51
C ILE A 264 7.94 3.62 10.80
N ALA A 265 9.00 2.83 10.67
CA ALA A 265 9.74 2.28 11.79
C ALA A 265 11.08 1.72 11.32
N GLU A 266 12.07 1.73 12.20
CA GLU A 266 13.37 1.12 11.94
C GLU A 266 13.30 -0.41 11.88
N GLY A 267 12.45 -1.03 12.71
CA GLY A 267 12.25 -2.49 12.71
C GLY A 267 13.47 -3.33 13.13
N ASN A 268 14.51 -2.68 13.67
CA ASN A 268 15.76 -3.31 14.07
C ASN A 268 15.56 -4.41 15.14
N PRO A 269 16.40 -5.46 15.15
CA PRO A 269 16.35 -6.51 16.17
C PRO A 269 16.32 -5.96 17.60
N ALA A 270 15.45 -6.53 18.43
CA ALA A 270 15.29 -6.08 19.81
C ALA A 270 16.51 -6.35 20.70
N ASN A 271 17.33 -7.35 20.38
CA ASN A 271 18.51 -7.72 21.19
C ASN A 271 19.61 -8.37 20.34
N MET A 272 20.82 -8.44 20.90
CA MET A 272 22.02 -8.99 20.25
C MET A 272 21.95 -10.51 20.00
N ALA A 273 21.00 -11.22 20.62
CA ALA A 273 20.78 -12.65 20.41
C ALA A 273 19.79 -12.93 19.26
N THR A 274 19.30 -11.89 18.59
CA THR A 274 18.45 -11.98 17.41
C THR A 274 19.28 -11.74 16.16
N VAL A 275 19.27 -12.72 15.26
CA VAL A 275 19.91 -12.65 13.95
C VAL A 275 18.83 -12.34 12.91
N MET A 276 19.10 -11.40 12.00
CA MET A 276 18.21 -11.12 10.86
C MET A 276 18.34 -12.20 9.79
N LYS A 277 17.21 -12.71 9.32
CA LYS A 277 17.08 -13.55 8.14
C LYS A 277 16.54 -12.72 6.98
N GLY A 278 17.20 -12.80 5.83
CA GLY A 278 16.83 -12.04 4.63
C GLY A 278 17.46 -10.65 4.62
N ILE A 279 16.88 -9.76 3.81
CA ILE A 279 17.31 -8.37 3.69
C ILE A 279 16.77 -7.51 4.84
N GLN A 280 17.45 -6.40 5.11
CA GLN A 280 16.93 -5.38 6.02
C GLN A 280 15.69 -4.74 5.41
N GLU A 281 14.63 -4.59 6.20
CA GLU A 281 13.39 -3.98 5.77
C GLU A 281 13.53 -2.45 5.68
N PRO A 282 12.87 -1.78 4.73
CA PRO A 282 12.96 -0.33 4.59
C PRO A 282 12.28 0.40 5.77
N TYR A 283 12.79 1.60 6.08
CA TYR A 283 12.23 2.47 7.13
C TYR A 283 10.75 2.77 6.88
N ALA A 284 10.43 3.22 5.68
CA ALA A 284 9.08 3.38 5.19
C ALA A 284 8.70 2.18 4.33
N LYS A 285 7.80 1.34 4.84
CA LYS A 285 7.37 0.10 4.19
C LYS A 285 5.88 0.15 3.88
N ARG A 286 5.51 -0.37 2.71
CA ARG A 286 4.12 -0.68 2.35
C ARG A 286 4.02 -2.14 1.90
N SER A 287 3.00 -2.84 2.38
CA SER A 287 2.53 -4.09 1.78
C SER A 287 1.08 -3.97 1.35
N VAL A 288 0.67 -4.81 0.41
CA VAL A 288 -0.71 -4.88 -0.09
C VAL A 288 -1.13 -6.32 -0.06
N GLU A 289 -2.16 -6.62 0.71
CA GLU A 289 -2.83 -7.91 0.70
C GLU A 289 -3.91 -7.88 -0.38
N GLY A 290 -3.54 -8.30 -1.59
CA GLY A 290 -4.43 -8.33 -2.75
C GLY A 290 -5.50 -9.41 -2.70
N ASP A 291 -5.35 -10.37 -1.78
CA ASP A 291 -6.26 -11.47 -1.47
C ASP A 291 -7.14 -11.18 -0.24
N ILE A 292 -6.94 -10.06 0.46
CA ILE A 292 -7.65 -9.73 1.70
C ILE A 292 -8.42 -8.42 1.51
N GLY A 293 -9.74 -8.51 1.37
CA GLY A 293 -10.61 -7.34 1.23
C GLY A 293 -12.04 -7.65 1.64
N MET A 294 -12.80 -6.64 2.06
CA MET A 294 -14.12 -6.85 2.67
C MET A 294 -15.23 -7.31 1.70
N ARG A 295 -15.00 -7.24 0.38
CA ARG A 295 -15.98 -7.56 -0.67
C ARG A 295 -15.35 -8.38 -1.79
N TYR A 296 -14.69 -7.75 -2.76
CA TYR A 296 -14.11 -8.41 -3.94
C TYR A 296 -13.12 -9.54 -3.61
N SER A 297 -12.49 -9.49 -2.43
CA SER A 297 -11.52 -10.49 -1.98
C SER A 297 -11.89 -11.06 -0.60
N VAL A 298 -13.19 -11.12 -0.31
CA VAL A 298 -13.69 -11.61 0.98
C VAL A 298 -13.43 -13.10 1.20
N GLU A 299 -13.40 -13.88 0.13
CA GLU A 299 -13.07 -15.31 0.18
C GLU A 299 -11.65 -15.55 0.70
N GLY A 300 -10.69 -14.69 0.34
CA GLY A 300 -9.32 -14.83 0.83
C GLY A 300 -9.18 -14.57 2.34
N ILE A 301 -10.09 -13.78 2.94
CA ILE A 301 -10.17 -13.68 4.42
C ILE A 301 -10.57 -15.03 5.02
N LEU A 302 -11.57 -15.70 4.44
CA LEU A 302 -12.00 -17.03 4.89
C LEU A 302 -10.89 -18.07 4.72
N GLU A 303 -10.18 -18.06 3.59
CA GLU A 303 -9.04 -18.95 3.35
C GLU A 303 -7.90 -18.72 4.34
N ALA A 304 -7.57 -17.46 4.63
CA ALA A 304 -6.46 -17.12 5.52
C ALA A 304 -6.78 -17.33 7.01
N ALA A 305 -7.98 -16.96 7.46
CA ALA A 305 -8.37 -17.00 8.87
C ALA A 305 -9.06 -18.30 9.28
N GLY A 306 -9.75 -18.94 8.34
CA GLY A 306 -10.54 -20.14 8.55
C GLY A 306 -11.91 -19.89 9.18
N ASP A 307 -12.88 -20.73 8.79
CA ASP A 307 -14.27 -20.68 9.24
C ASP A 307 -14.45 -20.74 10.77
N ARG A 308 -13.60 -21.52 11.46
CA ARG A 308 -13.64 -21.68 12.91
C ARG A 308 -13.37 -20.36 13.64
N LYS A 309 -12.42 -19.57 13.15
CA LYS A 309 -12.05 -18.29 13.76
C LYS A 309 -13.14 -17.25 13.51
N LEU A 310 -13.62 -17.18 12.27
CA LEU A 310 -14.71 -16.27 11.89
C LEU A 310 -15.99 -16.58 12.68
N ALA A 311 -16.35 -17.86 12.85
CA ALA A 311 -17.48 -18.27 13.68
C ALA A 311 -17.33 -17.85 15.15
N LYS A 312 -16.10 -17.94 15.70
CA LYS A 312 -15.82 -17.51 17.08
C LYS A 312 -15.96 -15.99 17.24
N LEU A 313 -15.42 -15.20 16.29
CA LEU A 313 -15.46 -13.74 16.31
C LEU A 313 -16.88 -13.20 16.11
N SER A 314 -17.63 -13.78 15.17
CA SER A 314 -18.99 -13.37 14.85
C SER A 314 -20.04 -13.92 15.82
N GLY A 315 -19.75 -15.03 16.51
CA GLY A 315 -20.73 -15.78 17.28
C GLY A 315 -21.76 -16.55 16.44
N LEU A 316 -21.53 -16.66 15.12
CA LEU A 316 -22.42 -17.37 14.20
C LEU A 316 -22.13 -18.88 14.14
N ASN A 317 -23.08 -19.64 13.59
CA ASN A 317 -22.85 -21.05 13.31
C ASN A 317 -21.78 -21.20 12.22
N ARG A 318 -20.71 -21.94 12.54
CA ARG A 318 -19.60 -22.26 11.63
C ARG A 318 -20.06 -22.73 10.23
N GLN A 319 -21.13 -23.52 10.16
CA GLN A 319 -21.63 -24.05 8.89
C GLN A 319 -22.19 -22.98 7.95
N LYS A 320 -22.62 -21.82 8.49
CA LYS A 320 -23.15 -20.71 7.70
C LYS A 320 -22.06 -19.79 7.14
N ILE A 321 -20.87 -19.78 7.75
CA ILE A 321 -19.82 -18.81 7.38
C ILE A 321 -19.47 -18.88 5.89
N PRO A 322 -19.24 -20.06 5.27
CA PRO A 322 -18.89 -20.11 3.84
C PRO A 322 -20.00 -19.57 2.93
N GLU A 323 -21.26 -19.89 3.24
CA GLU A 323 -22.42 -19.44 2.47
C GLU A 323 -22.57 -17.91 2.51
N LEU A 324 -22.42 -17.30 3.69
CA LEU A 324 -22.52 -15.86 3.85
C LEU A 324 -21.34 -15.11 3.22
N VAL A 325 -20.13 -15.68 3.29
CA VAL A 325 -18.93 -15.13 2.61
C VAL A 325 -19.12 -15.18 1.10
N GLN A 326 -19.62 -16.29 0.56
CA GLN A 326 -19.93 -16.42 -0.86
C GLN A 326 -20.97 -15.39 -1.30
N PHE A 327 -22.02 -15.17 -0.50
CA PHE A 327 -23.01 -14.14 -0.78
C PHE A 327 -22.38 -12.74 -0.91
N LEU A 328 -21.46 -12.36 -0.01
CA LEU A 328 -20.74 -11.08 -0.07
C LEU A 328 -19.80 -10.97 -1.28
N ALA A 329 -19.20 -12.08 -1.70
CA ALA A 329 -18.35 -12.13 -2.89
C ALA A 329 -19.17 -11.85 -4.17
N GLU A 330 -20.39 -12.37 -4.24
CA GLU A 330 -21.32 -12.18 -5.36
C GLU A 330 -22.03 -10.81 -5.32
N HIS A 331 -22.21 -10.21 -4.13
CA HIS A 331 -22.93 -8.95 -3.91
C HIS A 331 -22.01 -7.88 -3.28
N THR A 332 -21.04 -7.42 -4.05
CA THR A 332 -19.99 -6.49 -3.55
C THR A 332 -20.50 -5.12 -3.10
N ASP A 333 -21.71 -4.73 -3.51
CA ASP A 333 -22.41 -3.49 -3.14
C ASP A 333 -23.26 -3.64 -1.87
N TYR A 334 -23.39 -4.86 -1.34
CA TYR A 334 -24.19 -5.12 -0.16
C TYR A 334 -23.61 -4.45 1.10
N ILE A 335 -24.49 -3.74 1.81
CA ILE A 335 -24.24 -3.13 3.11
C ILE A 335 -25.06 -3.92 4.13
N PRO A 336 -24.46 -4.33 5.28
CA PRO A 336 -25.17 -5.08 6.30
C PRO A 336 -26.48 -4.39 6.73
N ASP A 337 -27.60 -5.09 6.56
CA ASP A 337 -28.94 -4.63 6.89
C ASP A 337 -29.58 -5.39 8.07
N CYS A 338 -28.87 -6.41 8.58
CA CYS A 338 -29.32 -7.25 9.68
C CYS A 338 -28.17 -7.66 10.61
N GLU A 339 -28.51 -8.07 11.84
CA GLU A 339 -27.54 -8.41 12.89
C GLU A 339 -26.60 -9.56 12.49
N GLU A 340 -27.08 -10.55 11.73
CA GLU A 340 -26.25 -11.67 11.26
C GLU A 340 -25.13 -11.17 10.34
N MET A 341 -25.45 -10.30 9.39
CA MET A 341 -24.47 -9.72 8.47
C MET A 341 -23.57 -8.70 9.16
N GLU A 342 -24.07 -7.91 10.12
CA GLU A 342 -23.22 -7.01 10.93
C GLU A 342 -22.16 -7.79 11.72
N LYS A 343 -22.53 -8.93 12.33
CA LYS A 343 -21.61 -9.81 13.07
C LYS A 343 -20.56 -10.46 12.16
N LEU A 344 -20.96 -10.85 10.95
CA LEU A 344 -20.04 -11.40 9.98
C LEU A 344 -19.05 -10.32 9.49
N ASP A 345 -19.53 -9.13 9.12
CA ASP A 345 -18.68 -8.02 8.66
C ASP A 345 -17.67 -7.63 9.76
N PHE A 346 -18.08 -7.60 11.03
CA PHE A 346 -17.17 -7.40 12.16
C PHE A 346 -16.07 -8.47 12.20
N ALA A 347 -16.43 -9.76 12.13
CA ALA A 347 -15.48 -10.86 12.19
C ALA A 347 -14.50 -10.86 11.00
N LEU A 348 -15.00 -10.55 9.80
CA LEU A 348 -14.20 -10.43 8.59
C LEU A 348 -13.21 -9.26 8.71
N ALA A 349 -13.64 -8.11 9.22
CA ALA A 349 -12.77 -6.95 9.39
C ALA A 349 -11.66 -7.23 10.42
N CYS A 350 -11.99 -7.85 11.56
CA CYS A 350 -10.99 -8.27 12.56
C CYS A 350 -9.96 -9.23 11.96
N ALA A 351 -10.42 -10.24 11.22
CA ALA A 351 -9.56 -11.21 10.57
C ALA A 351 -8.68 -10.58 9.48
N ALA A 352 -9.24 -9.66 8.68
CA ALA A 352 -8.51 -8.95 7.63
C ALA A 352 -7.37 -8.10 8.20
N VAL A 353 -7.66 -7.28 9.23
CA VAL A 353 -6.65 -6.45 9.90
C VAL A 353 -5.56 -7.33 10.51
N GLU A 354 -5.93 -8.40 11.23
CA GLU A 354 -4.97 -9.31 11.82
C GLU A 354 -4.07 -9.96 10.78
N THR A 355 -4.66 -10.55 9.73
CA THR A 355 -3.90 -11.24 8.68
C THR A 355 -2.97 -10.27 7.96
N ALA A 356 -3.44 -9.08 7.60
CA ALA A 356 -2.64 -8.11 6.88
C ALA A 356 -1.48 -7.58 7.71
N VAL A 357 -1.72 -7.21 8.98
CA VAL A 357 -0.65 -6.71 9.85
C VAL A 357 0.32 -7.84 10.23
N ALA A 358 -0.15 -9.08 10.37
CA ALA A 358 0.72 -10.23 10.63
C ALA A 358 1.65 -10.56 9.45
N ARG A 359 1.17 -10.43 8.21
CA ARG A 359 1.99 -10.63 6.99
C ARG A 359 2.94 -9.45 6.72
N HIS A 360 2.53 -8.24 7.10
CA HIS A 360 3.36 -7.04 6.98
C HIS A 360 4.50 -7.02 8.02
N ALA A 361 4.18 -7.40 9.25
CA ALA A 361 5.11 -7.55 10.35
C ALA A 361 6.03 -8.76 10.14
N GLY A 362 7.13 -8.77 10.87
CA GLY A 362 8.03 -9.90 10.88
C GLY A 362 7.56 -11.04 11.79
N THR A 363 8.37 -12.10 11.77
CA THR A 363 8.24 -13.24 12.67
C THR A 363 9.55 -13.52 13.39
N LEU A 364 9.45 -14.13 14.58
CA LEU A 364 10.57 -14.54 15.40
C LEU A 364 10.52 -16.05 15.61
N GLU A 365 11.57 -16.75 15.17
CA GLU A 365 11.73 -18.19 15.34
C GLU A 365 12.85 -18.47 16.35
N GLN A 366 12.64 -19.49 17.20
CA GLN A 366 13.67 -19.98 18.12
C GLN A 366 14.54 -21.03 17.44
N VAL A 367 15.85 -20.79 17.40
CA VAL A 367 16.83 -21.72 16.81
C VAL A 367 17.87 -22.09 17.86
N TYR A 368 18.11 -23.39 18.01
CA TYR A 368 19.16 -23.90 18.89
C TYR A 368 20.45 -24.05 18.09
N THR A 369 21.45 -23.23 18.45
CA THR A 369 22.80 -23.31 17.90
C THR A 369 23.74 -24.03 18.88
N PRO A 370 24.94 -24.46 18.45
CA PRO A 370 25.96 -24.94 19.38
C PRO A 370 26.36 -23.93 20.47
N CYS A 371 26.07 -22.64 20.28
CA CYS A 371 26.33 -21.57 21.25
C CYS A 371 25.13 -21.27 22.17
N GLY A 372 24.01 -22.00 22.02
CA GLY A 372 22.78 -21.81 22.80
C GLY A 372 21.58 -21.35 21.97
N LEU A 373 20.53 -20.92 22.67
CA LEU A 373 19.31 -20.40 22.05
C LEU A 373 19.60 -19.06 21.35
N THR A 374 19.21 -18.97 20.10
CA THR A 374 19.27 -17.77 19.25
C THR A 374 17.89 -17.55 18.66
N PHE A 375 17.56 -16.30 18.37
CA PHE A 375 16.32 -15.96 17.69
C PHE A 375 16.61 -15.57 16.25
N LEU A 376 15.80 -16.05 15.33
CA LEU A 376 15.86 -15.69 13.93
C LEU A 376 14.67 -14.77 13.62
N GLN A 377 14.97 -13.50 13.33
CA GLN A 377 13.95 -12.53 12.92
C GLN A 377 13.86 -12.53 11.40
N SER A 378 12.66 -12.74 10.87
CA SER A 378 12.35 -12.49 9.45
C SER A 378 11.42 -11.28 9.37
N GLY A 379 11.67 -10.35 8.44
CA GLY A 379 10.85 -9.15 8.28
C GLY A 379 11.01 -8.13 9.43
N LYS A 380 10.01 -7.26 9.58
CA LYS A 380 10.12 -6.03 10.37
C LYS A 380 9.61 -6.18 11.80
N ASP A 381 10.41 -5.83 12.81
CA ASP A 381 9.97 -5.87 14.21
C ASP A 381 9.16 -4.62 14.58
N LEU A 382 7.83 -4.77 14.67
CA LEU A 382 6.91 -3.65 14.95
C LEU A 382 6.44 -3.64 16.40
N ARG A 383 6.94 -4.54 17.27
CA ARG A 383 6.47 -4.67 18.67
C ARG A 383 6.59 -3.38 19.47
N ARG A 384 7.60 -2.57 19.18
CA ARG A 384 7.90 -1.30 19.86
C ARG A 384 7.07 -0.11 19.38
N VAL A 385 6.44 -0.23 18.21
CA VAL A 385 5.62 0.83 17.63
C VAL A 385 4.48 1.18 18.58
N LYS A 386 4.25 2.47 18.79
CA LYS A 386 3.28 2.99 19.78
C LYS A 386 2.00 3.54 19.19
N ASN A 387 1.91 3.65 17.87
CA ASN A 387 0.74 4.18 17.19
C ASN A 387 0.29 3.24 16.07
N VAL A 388 -1.00 2.92 16.04
CA VAL A 388 -1.66 2.28 14.90
C VAL A 388 -2.71 3.24 14.36
N VAL A 389 -2.52 3.70 13.13
CA VAL A 389 -3.46 4.56 12.42
C VAL A 389 -4.33 3.69 11.52
N VAL A 390 -5.64 3.75 11.67
CA VAL A 390 -6.58 3.00 10.82
C VAL A 390 -7.44 3.91 9.96
N THR A 391 -7.64 3.50 8.72
CA THR A 391 -8.52 4.13 7.73
C THR A 391 -9.15 3.04 6.85
N GLY A 392 -9.91 3.41 5.84
CA GLY A 392 -10.62 2.45 4.99
C GLY A 392 -12.13 2.48 5.25
N GLY A 393 -12.93 2.40 4.18
CA GLY A 393 -14.39 2.51 4.25
C GLY A 393 -15.02 1.54 5.25
N ALA A 394 -14.46 0.33 5.35
CA ALA A 394 -14.93 -0.69 6.28
C ALA A 394 -14.61 -0.37 7.75
N LEU A 395 -13.58 0.44 8.03
CA LEU A 395 -13.19 0.81 9.39
C LEU A 395 -13.82 2.13 9.84
N ILE A 396 -13.88 3.13 8.96
CA ILE A 396 -14.37 4.48 9.32
C ILE A 396 -15.88 4.51 9.62
N HIS A 397 -16.65 3.62 9.01
CA HIS A 397 -18.10 3.51 9.20
C HIS A 397 -18.50 2.37 10.16
N ALA A 398 -17.53 1.59 10.66
CA ALA A 398 -17.82 0.52 11.60
C ALA A 398 -18.29 1.08 12.95
N LYS A 399 -19.25 0.38 13.57
CA LYS A 399 -19.68 0.68 14.95
C LYS A 399 -18.57 0.40 15.97
N HIS A 400 -17.76 -0.62 15.71
CA HIS A 400 -16.75 -1.16 16.62
C HIS A 400 -15.30 -1.01 16.09
N THR A 401 -14.99 0.16 15.51
CA THR A 401 -13.68 0.39 14.85
C THR A 401 -12.48 0.11 15.75
N GLU A 402 -12.53 0.51 17.03
CA GLU A 402 -11.42 0.30 17.97
C GLU A 402 -11.17 -1.18 18.26
N GLU A 403 -12.25 -1.97 18.41
CA GLU A 403 -12.16 -3.41 18.62
C GLU A 403 -11.58 -4.12 17.40
N ILE A 404 -12.01 -3.72 16.19
CA ILE A 404 -11.46 -4.24 14.94
C ILE A 404 -9.97 -3.88 14.82
N ALA A 405 -9.62 -2.61 15.07
CA ALA A 405 -8.25 -2.13 14.97
C ALA A 405 -7.31 -2.79 15.99
N ALA A 406 -7.82 -3.19 17.16
CA ALA A 406 -7.04 -3.91 18.16
C ALA A 406 -6.50 -5.26 17.65
N HIS A 407 -7.11 -5.86 16.62
CA HIS A 407 -6.58 -7.05 15.95
C HIS A 407 -5.28 -6.80 15.17
N ALA A 408 -4.86 -5.55 14.98
CA ALA A 408 -3.52 -5.22 14.49
C ALA A 408 -2.42 -5.54 15.52
N LEU A 409 -2.78 -5.62 16.81
CA LEU A 409 -1.84 -5.81 17.91
C LEU A 409 -1.42 -7.28 18.06
N PHE A 410 -0.32 -7.48 18.76
CA PHE A 410 0.19 -8.80 19.13
C PHE A 410 -0.85 -9.62 19.90
N ASP A 411 -0.84 -10.94 19.67
CA ASP A 411 -1.66 -11.92 20.37
C ASP A 411 -0.74 -13.02 20.92
N GLU A 412 -0.86 -13.31 22.22
CA GLU A 412 -0.13 -14.37 22.92
C GLU A 412 -0.33 -15.75 22.30
N SER A 413 -1.44 -15.97 21.59
CA SER A 413 -1.69 -17.19 20.83
C SER A 413 -0.71 -17.42 19.69
N THR A 414 -0.02 -16.35 19.25
CA THR A 414 0.95 -16.35 18.16
C THR A 414 2.28 -15.72 18.62
N PRO A 415 3.04 -16.39 19.51
CA PRO A 415 4.18 -15.79 20.22
C PRO A 415 5.36 -15.41 19.32
N GLY A 416 5.43 -15.96 18.10
CA GLY A 416 6.43 -15.59 17.10
C GLY A 416 6.05 -14.34 16.28
N SER A 417 4.88 -13.74 16.48
CA SER A 417 4.45 -12.56 15.73
C SER A 417 5.18 -11.30 16.20
N LEU A 418 5.66 -10.47 15.27
CA LEU A 418 6.30 -9.19 15.59
C LEU A 418 5.36 -7.98 15.39
N ARG A 419 4.05 -8.19 15.51
CA ARG A 419 3.04 -7.12 15.50
C ARG A 419 3.19 -6.19 16.72
N PRO A 420 2.68 -4.95 16.68
CA PRO A 420 2.75 -4.02 17.82
C PRO A 420 2.21 -4.62 19.12
N GLU A 421 2.98 -4.58 20.22
CA GLU A 421 2.55 -5.17 21.50
C GLU A 421 1.56 -4.28 22.25
N ASN A 422 1.83 -2.98 22.28
CA ASN A 422 1.00 -2.00 22.96
C ASN A 422 1.09 -0.67 22.23
N ALA A 423 0.05 -0.37 21.45
CA ALA A 423 -0.06 0.82 20.64
C ALA A 423 -1.43 1.48 20.81
N ARG A 424 -1.44 2.81 20.74
CA ARG A 424 -2.64 3.61 20.68
C ARG A 424 -3.27 3.48 19.30
N ILE A 425 -4.56 3.21 19.24
CA ILE A 425 -5.34 3.24 18.00
C ILE A 425 -5.75 4.69 17.71
N LEU A 426 -5.43 5.16 16.51
CA LEU A 426 -5.80 6.46 15.95
C LEU A 426 -6.66 6.20 14.71
N ILE A 427 -7.77 6.93 14.54
CA ILE A 427 -8.74 6.64 13.49
C ILE A 427 -8.87 7.86 12.58
N ASP A 428 -8.60 7.68 11.29
CA ASP A 428 -8.84 8.68 10.26
C ASP A 428 -10.32 8.70 9.85
N ARG A 429 -11.19 9.25 10.72
CA ARG A 429 -12.64 9.28 10.48
C ARG A 429 -13.06 10.10 9.26
N LYS A 430 -12.25 11.06 8.85
CA LYS A 430 -12.54 11.96 7.73
C LYS A 430 -11.91 11.48 6.40
N TYR A 431 -11.16 10.37 6.41
CA TYR A 431 -10.46 9.80 5.26
C TYR A 431 -9.51 10.81 4.61
N ILE A 432 -8.68 11.48 5.41
CA ILE A 432 -7.86 12.61 4.97
C ILE A 432 -6.41 12.23 4.68
N LEU A 433 -5.94 11.03 5.05
CA LEU A 433 -4.52 10.68 4.95
C LEU A 433 -3.96 10.84 3.52
N ALA A 434 -4.64 10.32 2.50
CA ALA A 434 -4.21 10.49 1.11
C ALA A 434 -4.21 11.97 0.68
N ALA A 435 -5.19 12.76 1.14
CA ALA A 435 -5.25 14.19 0.87
C ALA A 435 -4.08 14.93 1.56
N MET A 436 -3.75 14.59 2.79
CA MET A 436 -2.63 15.19 3.53
C MET A 436 -1.28 14.81 2.92
N GLY A 437 -1.18 13.60 2.36
CA GLY A 437 -0.06 13.17 1.53
C GLY A 437 0.15 14.07 0.32
N LEU A 438 -0.91 14.38 -0.42
CA LEU A 438 -0.85 15.34 -1.52
C LEU A 438 -0.45 16.74 -1.05
N LEU A 439 -1.10 17.23 0.02
CA LEU A 439 -0.85 18.55 0.54
C LEU A 439 0.60 18.72 0.99
N SER A 440 1.20 17.68 1.55
CA SER A 440 2.57 17.69 2.07
C SER A 440 3.64 18.03 1.05
N GLN A 441 3.38 17.80 -0.24
CA GLN A 441 4.34 18.08 -1.32
C GLN A 441 4.62 19.59 -1.46
N HIS A 442 3.67 20.42 -1.04
CA HIS A 442 3.75 21.88 -1.13
C HIS A 442 3.61 22.58 0.23
N TYR A 443 2.85 21.99 1.16
CA TYR A 443 2.55 22.55 2.49
C TYR A 443 2.71 21.49 3.59
N PRO A 444 3.92 20.95 3.82
CA PRO A 444 4.16 19.89 4.80
C PRO A 444 3.76 20.30 6.23
N GLN A 445 4.06 21.53 6.64
CA GLN A 445 3.66 22.04 7.95
C GLN A 445 2.14 22.03 8.14
N ALA A 446 1.37 22.51 7.16
CA ALA A 446 -0.09 22.54 7.25
C ALA A 446 -0.69 21.13 7.27
N ALA A 447 -0.17 20.22 6.44
CA ALA A 447 -0.60 18.83 6.40
C ALA A 447 -0.37 18.13 7.75
N LEU A 448 0.81 18.31 8.35
CA LEU A 448 1.15 17.75 9.65
C LEU A 448 0.20 18.25 10.76
N GLU A 449 -0.03 19.56 10.83
CA GLU A 449 -0.91 20.15 11.84
C GLU A 449 -2.36 19.68 11.69
N ILE A 450 -2.86 19.56 10.46
CA ILE A 450 -4.20 19.02 10.21
C ILE A 450 -4.28 17.55 10.67
N MET A 451 -3.31 16.70 10.31
CA MET A 451 -3.30 15.30 10.74
C MET A 451 -3.25 15.15 12.26
N LYS A 452 -2.47 15.97 12.96
CA LYS A 452 -2.42 15.95 14.43
C LYS A 452 -3.74 16.33 15.08
N LYS A 453 -4.44 17.33 14.53
CA LYS A 453 -5.76 17.78 15.02
C LYS A 453 -6.83 16.73 14.79
N GLU A 454 -6.84 16.12 13.62
CA GLU A 454 -7.95 15.27 13.15
C GLU A 454 -7.77 13.79 13.50
N ILE A 455 -6.52 13.32 13.63
CA ILE A 455 -6.20 11.89 13.82
C ILE A 455 -5.50 11.66 15.17
N ALA A 456 -4.42 12.38 15.46
CA ALA A 456 -3.50 11.99 16.52
C ALA A 456 -3.84 12.53 17.94
N TYR A 457 -4.85 13.40 18.08
CA TYR A 457 -5.21 14.13 19.30
C TYR A 457 -3.99 14.49 20.16
N TYR A 458 -3.30 15.56 19.74
CA TYR A 458 -2.13 16.09 20.41
C TYR A 458 -2.48 17.46 21.01
N GLY A 459 -2.69 17.51 22.33
CA GLY A 459 -2.63 18.77 23.10
C GLY A 459 -3.81 19.76 22.97
N HIS A 460 -4.76 19.57 22.06
CA HIS A 460 -5.99 20.39 22.04
C HIS A 460 -7.05 19.80 22.98
N LYS A 461 -6.92 20.11 24.28
CA LYS A 461 -8.08 20.12 25.17
C LYS A 461 -8.99 21.27 24.73
N GLU A 462 -10.22 20.96 24.35
CA GLU A 462 -11.30 21.96 24.37
C GLU A 462 -11.49 22.52 25.78
#